data_AF-A0A3P7FHB7-F1
#
_entry.id   AF-A0A3P7FHB7-F1
#
_cell.length_a   1.000
_cell.length_b   1.000
_cell.length_c   1.000
_cell.angle_alpha   90.00
_cell.angle_beta   90.00
_cell.angle_gamma   90.00
#
_symmetry.space_group_name_H-M   'P 1'
#
loop_
_entity.id
_entity.type
_entity.pdbx_description
1 polymer ?
#
loop_
_entity_poly.entity_id
_entity_poly.type
_entity_poly.pdbx_seq_one_letter_code
_entity_poly.pdbx_strand_id
1 'polypeptide(L)' 'MVEFDGTHSLSSSASQTFEDQNRLPQIDDIVKSSNRTYHLIAILGEGGYGKVFHAIQNGK' A
#
# COMPACT_ATOMS: atom_id res chain seq x y z
N MET A 1 -4.08 41.21 -21.00
CA MET A 1 -3.45 40.01 -21.62
C MET A 1 -2.54 39.42 -20.57
N VAL A 2 -2.58 38.09 -20.41
CA VAL A 2 -2.40 37.36 -19.14
C VAL A 2 -0.96 37.38 -18.60
N GLU A 3 -0.81 37.65 -17.30
CA GLU A 3 0.39 37.41 -16.48
C GLU A 3 0.35 35.96 -15.97
N PHE A 4 1.49 35.25 -15.99
CA PHE A 4 1.65 33.98 -15.27
C PHE A 4 2.68 34.17 -14.16
N ASP A 5 2.20 34.20 -12.92
CA ASP A 5 3.00 34.20 -11.71
C ASP A 5 3.44 32.75 -11.41
N GLY A 6 4.75 32.52 -11.47
CA GLY A 6 5.37 31.23 -11.20
C GLY A 6 5.45 30.96 -9.70
N THR A 7 4.32 30.64 -9.08
CA THR A 7 4.25 29.97 -7.78
C THR A 7 3.83 28.51 -7.97
N HIS A 8 3.99 27.67 -6.94
CA HIS A 8 3.69 26.23 -6.90
C HIS A 8 4.85 25.27 -7.23
N SER A 9 5.95 25.40 -6.49
CA SER A 9 6.75 24.25 -6.08
C SER A 9 5.97 23.44 -5.03
N LEU A 10 4.95 22.68 -5.47
CA LEU A 10 4.14 21.80 -4.60
C LEU A 10 3.90 20.45 -5.29
N SER A 11 4.96 19.69 -5.54
CA SER A 11 4.83 18.31 -6.04
C SER A 11 5.93 17.41 -5.49
N SER A 12 5.97 17.24 -4.17
CA SER A 12 6.77 16.18 -3.52
C SER A 12 5.94 15.26 -2.62
N SER A 13 4.73 15.65 -2.18
CA SER A 13 3.88 14.80 -1.33
C SER A 13 3.00 13.82 -2.11
N ALA A 14 2.67 14.10 -3.38
CA ALA A 14 1.84 13.18 -4.17
C ALA A 14 2.58 11.87 -4.47
N SER A 15 3.90 11.93 -4.73
CA SER A 15 4.71 10.76 -5.07
C SER A 15 4.79 9.74 -3.93
N GLN A 16 4.79 10.20 -2.67
CA GLN A 16 4.88 9.31 -1.50
C GLN A 16 3.66 8.41 -1.34
N THR A 17 2.48 8.83 -1.80
CA THR A 17 1.27 8.00 -1.74
C THR A 17 1.20 6.95 -2.85
N PHE A 18 1.87 7.18 -3.99
CA PHE A 18 1.87 6.22 -5.10
C PHE A 18 2.91 5.11 -4.92
N GLU A 19 4.06 5.39 -4.29
CA GLU A 19 5.06 4.36 -4.01
C GLU A 19 4.56 3.28 -3.06
N ASP A 20 3.73 3.66 -2.08
CA ASP A 20 3.18 2.73 -1.10
C ASP A 20 2.19 1.73 -1.74
N GLN A 21 1.44 2.15 -2.76
CA GLN A 21 0.41 1.31 -3.40
C GLN A 21 0.97 0.21 -4.30
N ASN A 22 2.22 0.30 -4.74
CA ASN A 22 2.83 -0.68 -5.64
C ASN A 22 3.89 -1.57 -4.95
N ARG A 23 4.02 -1.44 -3.63
CA ARG A 23 4.92 -2.28 -2.84
C ARG A 23 4.29 -3.66 -2.64
N LEU A 24 5.13 -4.70 -2.64
CA LEU A 24 4.69 -6.03 -2.22
C LEU A 24 4.25 -6.01 -0.75
N PRO A 25 3.17 -6.73 -0.39
CA PRO A 25 2.72 -6.83 1.00
C PRO A 25 3.83 -7.37 1.91
N GLN A 26 3.88 -6.87 3.15
CA GLN A 26 4.77 -7.30 4.22
C GLN A 26 3.97 -7.62 5.50
N ILE A 27 4.67 -8.13 6.51
CA ILE A 27 4.11 -8.28 7.86
C ILE A 27 3.63 -6.93 8.37
N ASP A 28 2.55 -6.94 9.15
CA ASP A 28 1.81 -5.78 9.68
C ASP A 28 1.03 -4.95 8.64
N ASP A 29 1.08 -5.31 7.36
CA ASP A 29 0.20 -4.69 6.36
C ASP A 29 -1.26 -5.13 6.56
N ILE A 30 -2.18 -4.22 6.27
CA ILE A 30 -3.63 -4.48 6.24
C ILE A 30 -4.04 -4.67 4.78
N VAL A 31 -4.42 -5.89 4.42
CA VAL A 31 -4.91 -6.20 3.07
C VAL A 31 -6.42 -6.34 3.06
N LYS A 32 -7.06 -5.72 2.06
CA LYS A 32 -8.50 -5.82 1.84
C LYS A 32 -8.77 -6.79 0.70
N SER A 33 -9.53 -7.83 1.00
CA SER A 33 -10.23 -8.66 0.01
C SER A 33 -11.68 -8.18 -0.08
N SER A 34 -12.42 -8.59 -1.13
CA SER A 34 -13.69 -7.97 -1.56
C SER A 34 -14.67 -7.63 -0.42
N ASN A 35 -14.78 -8.48 0.61
CA ASN A 35 -15.66 -8.26 1.76
C ASN A 35 -14.94 -8.44 3.12
N ARG A 36 -13.61 -8.53 3.15
CA ARG A 36 -12.86 -8.90 4.35
C ARG A 36 -11.57 -8.12 4.44
N THR A 37 -11.24 -7.67 5.64
CA THR A 37 -9.98 -7.03 5.93
C THR A 37 -9.12 -7.99 6.74
N TYR A 38 -7.87 -8.17 6.35
CA TYR A 38 -6.93 -9.08 6.95
C TYR A 38 -5.68 -8.34 7.41
N HIS A 39 -5.21 -8.62 8.61
CA HIS A 39 -3.95 -8.12 9.14
C HIS A 39 -2.89 -9.21 9.02
N LEU A 40 -1.81 -8.95 8.28
CA LEU A 40 -0.76 -9.93 8.01
C LEU A 40 0.17 -10.07 9.23
N ILE A 41 0.26 -11.26 9.83
CA ILE A 41 0.99 -11.48 11.09
C ILE A 41 2.27 -12.30 10.95
N ALA A 42 2.37 -13.14 9.91
CA ALA A 42 3.57 -13.93 9.64
C ALA A 42 3.65 -14.36 8.17
N ILE A 43 4.85 -14.71 7.68
CA ILE A 43 5.05 -15.37 6.38
C ILE A 43 5.11 -16.87 6.65
N LEU A 44 4.27 -17.63 5.96
CA LEU A 44 4.25 -19.10 6.03
C LEU A 44 5.21 -19.74 5.03
N GLY A 45 5.49 -19.03 3.94
CA GLY A 45 6.43 -19.49 2.91
C GLY A 45 6.50 -18.52 1.74
N GLU A 46 7.55 -18.66 0.95
CA GLU A 46 7.78 -17.90 -0.27
C GLU A 46 7.99 -18.89 -1.42
N GLY A 47 7.29 -18.67 -2.53
CA GLY A 47 7.44 -19.44 -3.76
C GLY A 47 7.81 -18.55 -4.93
N GLY A 48 8.11 -19.14 -6.08
CA GLY A 48 8.50 -18.39 -7.28
C GLY A 48 7.47 -17.38 -7.79
N TYR A 49 6.22 -17.46 -7.33
CA TYR A 49 5.11 -16.59 -7.75
C TYR A 49 4.55 -15.70 -6.63
N GLY A 50 5.15 -15.70 -5.43
CA GLY A 50 4.69 -14.83 -4.35
C GLY A 50 4.95 -15.37 -2.94
N LYS A 51 4.45 -14.63 -1.95
CA LYS A 51 4.54 -14.98 -0.53
C LYS A 51 3.18 -15.42 -0.01
N VAL A 52 3.20 -16.41 0.87
CA VAL A 52 2.01 -16.86 1.61
C VAL A 52 2.08 -16.29 3.01
N PHE A 53 1.02 -15.58 3.41
CA PHE A 53 0.94 -14.94 4.72
C PHE A 53 -0.06 -15.66 5.62
N HIS A 54 0.25 -15.74 6.91
CA HIS A 54 -0.72 -15.95 7.96
C HIS A 54 -1.34 -14.59 8.29
N ALA A 55 -2.68 -14.53 8.32
CA ALA A 55 -3.39 -13.28 8.56
C ALA A 55 -4.57 -13.48 9.51
N ILE A 56 -4.83 -12.47 10.34
CA ILE A 56 -6.01 -12.40 11.20
C ILE A 56 -7.08 -11.60 10.47
N GLN A 57 -8.30 -12.14 10.36
CA GLN A 57 -9.42 -11.40 9.80
C GLN A 57 -9.91 -10.36 10.81
N ASN A 58 -9.86 -9.08 10.48
CA ASN A 58 -10.49 -8.04 11.30
C ASN A 58 -12.02 -8.19 11.21
N GLY A 59 -12.66 -8.57 12.31
CA GLY A 59 -14.12 -8.67 12.43
C GLY A 59 -14.68 -10.05 12.81
N LYS A 60 -13.83 -11.00 13.23
CA LYS A 60 -14.22 -12.25 13.91
C LYS A 60 -13.19 -12.62 14.96
#